data_AF-A0A2D6B1X1-F1
#
_entry.id   AF-A0A2D6B1X1-F1
#
_cell.length_a   1.000
_cell.length_b   1.000
_cell.length_c   1.000
_cell.angle_alpha   90.00
_cell.angle_beta   90.00
_cell.angle_gamma   90.00
#
_symmetry.space_group_name_H-M   'P 1'
#
loop_
_entity.id
_entity.type
_entity.pdbx_description
1 polymer ?
#
loop_
_entity_poly.entity_id
_entity_poly.type
_entity_poly.pdbx_seq_one_letter_code
_entity_poly.pdbx_strand_id
1 'polypeptide(L)'
;MELSRLASRDNYRKVEEEWQYEFIYHVLSTIGIPEEILEGCFPEEGIDSFTVHHKIELRHYMKKFDVTIVDDRDGGIKIFVEQDIIAEWKKCKFVLKEDPKTVDPSQRLYMEIKADVWTIFDEGNADE
;
A
#
# COMPACT_ATOMS: atom_id res chain seq x y z
N MET A 1 10.14 0.95 -8.33
CA MET A 1 10.50 -0.37 -7.79
C MET A 1 9.35 -1.33 -8.08
N GLU A 2 9.62 -2.48 -8.70
CA GLU A 2 8.59 -3.51 -8.88
C GLU A 2 8.66 -4.47 -7.68
N LEU A 3 7.54 -4.63 -6.99
CA LEU A 3 7.37 -5.56 -5.88
C LEU A 3 6.37 -6.65 -6.27
N SER A 4 6.51 -7.84 -5.68
CA SER A 4 5.55 -8.93 -5.91
C SER A 4 5.08 -9.60 -4.61
N ARG A 5 3.77 -9.85 -4.49
CA ARG A 5 3.16 -10.63 -3.40
C ARG A 5 2.27 -11.73 -4.00
N LEU A 6 2.23 -12.91 -3.37
CA LEU A 6 1.37 -14.02 -3.80
C LEU A 6 0.05 -13.98 -3.04
N ALA A 7 -1.04 -14.27 -3.73
CA ALA A 7 -2.37 -14.35 -3.17
C ALA A 7 -3.15 -15.52 -3.78
N SER A 8 -4.21 -15.96 -3.11
CA SER A 8 -5.17 -16.87 -3.72
C SER A 8 -6.05 -16.12 -4.71
N ARG A 9 -6.71 -16.86 -5.60
CA ARG A 9 -7.70 -16.29 -6.53
C ARG A 9 -8.86 -15.61 -5.81
N ASP A 10 -9.16 -16.01 -4.58
CA ASP A 10 -10.32 -15.54 -3.84
C ASP A 10 -10.01 -14.32 -2.96
N ASN A 11 -8.73 -14.04 -2.66
CA ASN A 11 -8.34 -12.95 -1.76
C ASN A 11 -7.39 -11.91 -2.35
N TYR A 12 -6.98 -12.02 -3.63
CA TYR A 12 -5.99 -11.12 -4.22
C TYR A 12 -6.32 -9.62 -4.11
N ARG A 13 -7.60 -9.25 -4.13
CA ARG A 13 -8.04 -7.85 -3.91
C ARG A 13 -7.80 -7.38 -2.48
N LYS A 14 -8.11 -8.23 -1.50
CA LYS A 14 -7.84 -7.94 -0.10
C LYS A 14 -6.35 -7.78 0.15
N VAL A 15 -5.53 -8.64 -0.46
CA VAL A 15 -4.07 -8.55 -0.37
C VAL A 15 -3.54 -7.26 -1.02
N GLU A 16 -4.13 -6.80 -2.13
CA GLU A 16 -3.82 -5.50 -2.73
C GLU A 16 -4.14 -4.34 -1.77
N GLU A 17 -5.33 -4.34 -1.16
CA GLU A 17 -5.76 -3.30 -0.20
C GLU A 17 -4.89 -3.28 1.07
N GLU A 18 -4.56 -4.44 1.63
CA GLU A 18 -3.62 -4.59 2.76
C GLU A 18 -2.25 -3.97 2.42
N TRP A 19 -1.77 -4.24 1.20
CA TRP A 19 -0.46 -3.78 0.79
C TRP A 19 -0.43 -2.27 0.52
N GLN A 20 -1.50 -1.71 -0.04
CA GLN A 20 -1.69 -0.27 -0.15
C GLN A 20 -1.73 0.41 1.23
N TYR A 21 -2.40 -0.20 2.21
CA TYR A 21 -2.44 0.27 3.58
C TYR A 21 -1.05 0.29 4.23
N GLU A 22 -0.29 -0.81 4.11
CA GLU A 22 1.10 -0.90 4.58
C GLU A 22 1.97 0.17 3.91
N PHE A 23 1.81 0.38 2.60
CA PHE A 23 2.56 1.39 1.84
C PHE A 23 2.29 2.81 2.33
N ILE A 24 1.02 3.19 2.51
CA ILE A 24 0.67 4.52 3.03
C ILE A 24 1.27 4.71 4.42
N TYR A 25 1.08 3.74 5.33
CA TYR A 25 1.64 3.81 6.68
C TYR A 25 3.16 4.02 6.64
N HIS A 26 3.86 3.23 5.81
CA HIS A 26 5.32 3.32 5.69
C HIS A 26 5.78 4.69 5.17
N VAL A 27 5.12 5.24 4.14
CA VAL A 27 5.45 6.58 3.62
C VAL A 27 5.22 7.64 4.69
N LEU A 28 4.10 7.60 5.41
CA LEU A 28 3.78 8.58 6.46
C LEU A 28 4.74 8.51 7.65
N SER A 29 5.12 7.30 8.05
CA SER A 29 6.15 7.08 9.07
C SER A 29 7.50 7.65 8.62
N THR A 30 7.87 7.43 7.35
CA THR A 30 9.15 7.88 6.78
C THR A 30 9.28 9.40 6.71
N ILE A 31 8.18 10.12 6.42
CA ILE A 31 8.18 11.60 6.43
C ILE A 31 8.10 12.21 7.84
N GLY A 32 8.09 11.38 8.88
CA GLY A 32 8.13 11.84 10.27
C GLY A 32 6.78 12.27 10.84
N ILE A 33 5.67 11.70 10.34
CA ILE A 33 4.39 11.83 11.05
C ILE A 33 4.54 11.15 12.43
N PRO A 34 4.19 11.83 13.54
CA PRO A 34 4.31 11.27 14.89
C PRO A 34 3.60 9.92 15.03
N GLU A 35 4.26 8.97 15.71
CA GLU A 35 3.76 7.61 15.89
C GLU A 35 2.41 7.59 16.62
N GLU A 36 2.19 8.49 17.57
CA GLU A 36 0.92 8.57 18.32
C GLU A 36 -0.26 8.95 17.41
N ILE A 37 0.00 9.71 16.34
CA ILE A 37 -1.01 10.05 15.34
C ILE A 37 -1.25 8.85 14.42
N LEU A 38 -0.18 8.16 14.03
CA LEU A 38 -0.26 6.98 13.18
C LEU A 38 -1.02 5.85 13.88
N GLU A 39 -0.74 5.55 15.14
CA GLU A 39 -1.47 4.55 15.94
C GLU A 39 -2.97 4.87 16.05
N GLY A 40 -3.34 6.15 16.19
CA GLY A 40 -4.74 6.58 16.21
C GLY A 40 -5.46 6.48 14.85
N CYS A 41 -4.71 6.48 13.75
CA CYS A 41 -5.24 6.42 12.39
C CYS A 41 -5.13 5.02 11.77
N PHE A 42 -4.19 4.20 12.19
CA PHE A 42 -3.86 2.88 11.63
C PHE A 42 -3.99 1.84 12.75
N PRO A 43 -5.16 1.18 12.88
CA PRO A 43 -5.37 0.19 13.93
C PRO A 43 -4.38 -0.98 13.83
N GLU A 44 -3.96 -1.49 14.99
CA GLU A 44 -3.01 -2.60 15.09
C GLU A 44 -3.53 -3.89 14.46
N GLU A 45 -4.85 -4.10 14.44
CA GLU A 45 -5.46 -5.28 13.81
C GLU A 45 -5.49 -5.19 12.27
N GLY A 46 -4.97 -4.11 11.69
CA GLY A 46 -4.77 -3.94 10.25
C GLY A 46 -5.99 -3.39 9.49
N ILE A 47 -6.00 -3.59 8.16
CA ILE A 47 -7.00 -3.00 7.27
C ILE A 47 -8.44 -3.41 7.60
N ASP A 48 -8.65 -4.61 8.16
CA ASP A 48 -9.98 -5.11 8.51
C ASP A 48 -10.65 -4.26 9.61
N SER A 49 -9.85 -3.62 10.46
CA SER A 49 -10.29 -2.67 11.49
C SER A 49 -10.28 -1.21 11.02
N PHE A 50 -9.83 -0.94 9.79
CA PHE A 50 -9.70 0.42 9.27
C PHE A 50 -11.05 1.00 8.83
N THR A 51 -11.74 1.60 9.80
CA THR A 51 -13.06 2.20 9.62
C THR A 51 -13.05 3.57 8.91
N VAL A 52 -14.24 4.07 8.55
CA VAL A 52 -14.44 5.43 8.04
C VAL A 52 -13.98 6.50 9.04
N HIS A 53 -14.10 6.23 10.35
CA HIS A 53 -13.63 7.15 11.39
C HIS A 53 -12.12 7.36 11.30
N HIS A 54 -11.35 6.27 11.18
CA HIS A 54 -9.90 6.32 10.98
C HIS A 54 -9.52 7.10 9.71
N LYS A 55 -10.26 6.92 8.61
CA LYS A 55 -10.07 7.72 7.38
C LYS A 55 -10.35 9.22 7.56
N ILE A 56 -11.28 9.58 8.43
CA ILE A 56 -11.58 11.00 8.74
C ILE A 56 -10.45 11.59 9.58
N GLU A 57 -10.03 10.90 10.64
CA GLU A 57 -8.91 11.32 11.49
C GLU A 57 -7.63 11.47 10.68
N LEU A 58 -7.31 10.48 9.84
CA LEU A 58 -6.15 10.53 8.95
C LEU A 58 -6.18 11.81 8.11
N ARG A 59 -7.28 12.10 7.41
CA ARG A 59 -7.40 13.32 6.60
C ARG A 59 -7.27 14.60 7.41
N HIS A 60 -7.81 14.61 8.64
CA HIS A 60 -7.70 15.76 9.54
C HIS A 60 -6.25 16.03 9.94
N TYR A 61 -5.50 14.99 10.30
CA TYR A 61 -4.08 15.12 10.62
C TYR A 61 -3.22 15.45 9.40
N MET A 62 -3.43 14.77 8.27
CA MET A 62 -2.67 15.02 7.04
C MET A 62 -2.77 16.49 6.60
N LYS A 63 -3.94 17.12 6.77
CA LYS A 63 -4.12 18.55 6.50
C LYS A 63 -3.22 19.46 7.36
N LYS A 64 -2.91 19.06 8.61
CA LYS A 64 -2.03 19.85 9.50
C LYS A 64 -0.56 19.79 9.10
N PHE A 65 -0.17 18.72 8.41
CA PHE A 65 1.19 18.48 7.93
C PHE A 65 1.35 18.79 6.44
N ASP A 66 0.36 19.44 5.81
CA ASP A 66 0.30 19.71 4.38
C ASP A 66 0.53 18.46 3.50
N VAL A 67 0.08 17.30 4.01
CA VAL A 67 0.09 16.02 3.31
C VAL A 67 -1.24 15.82 2.61
N THR A 68 -1.20 15.39 1.35
CA THR A 68 -2.39 15.01 0.58
C THR A 68 -2.23 13.61 0.01
N ILE A 69 -3.20 12.74 0.28
CA ILE A 69 -3.27 11.38 -0.29
C ILE A 69 -4.41 11.37 -1.31
N VAL A 70 -4.11 11.00 -2.56
CA VAL A 70 -5.06 10.97 -3.66
C VAL A 70 -5.15 9.56 -4.21
N ASP A 71 -6.35 8.98 -4.16
CA ASP A 71 -6.68 7.74 -4.85
C ASP A 71 -7.06 8.05 -6.31
N ASP A 72 -6.41 7.40 -7.26
CA ASP A 72 -6.86 7.39 -8.65
C ASP A 72 -8.05 6.42 -8.81
N ARG A 73 -8.95 6.71 -9.75
CA ARG A 73 -10.10 5.86 -10.09
C ARG A 73 -9.71 4.44 -10.47
N ASP A 74 -8.46 4.27 -10.90
CA ASP A 74 -7.89 3.01 -11.35
C ASP A 74 -7.18 2.19 -10.26
N GLY A 75 -7.20 2.64 -9.01
CA GLY A 75 -6.54 1.96 -7.88
C GLY A 75 -5.06 2.34 -7.71
N GLY A 76 -4.65 3.47 -8.28
CA GLY A 76 -3.36 4.09 -7.96
C GLY A 76 -3.49 5.01 -6.74
N ILE A 77 -2.37 5.30 -6.06
CA ILE A 77 -2.30 6.22 -4.93
C ILE A 77 -1.16 7.20 -5.18
N LYS A 78 -1.37 8.48 -4.91
CA LYS A 78 -0.32 9.50 -4.92
C LYS A 78 -0.30 10.22 -3.58
N ILE A 79 0.89 10.38 -3.02
CA ILE A 79 1.10 11.08 -1.76
C ILE A 79 1.93 12.33 -2.05
N PHE A 80 1.40 13.47 -1.62
CA PHE A 80 2.01 14.78 -1.80
C PHE A 80 2.33 15.41 -0.45
N VAL A 81 3.43 16.15 -0.38
CA VAL A 81 3.78 17.05 0.73
C VAL A 81 4.00 18.42 0.13
N GLU A 82 3.31 19.45 0.63
CA GLU A 82 3.46 20.84 0.12
C GLU A 82 3.29 20.98 -1.42
N GLN A 83 2.47 20.10 -2.03
CA GLN A 83 2.22 19.98 -3.49
C GLN A 83 3.26 19.18 -4.30
N ASP A 84 4.38 18.78 -3.70
CA ASP A 84 5.36 17.90 -4.35
C ASP A 84 4.99 16.44 -4.16
N ILE A 85 5.09 15.64 -5.23
CA ILE A 85 4.86 14.20 -5.15
C ILE A 85 6.04 13.52 -4.48
N ILE A 86 5.78 12.80 -3.39
CA ILE A 86 6.83 12.08 -2.63
C ILE A 86 6.72 10.57 -2.77
N ALA A 87 5.54 10.07 -3.14
CA ALA A 87 5.30 8.65 -3.35
C ALA A 87 4.15 8.41 -4.33
N GLU A 88 4.28 7.35 -5.12
CA GLU A 88 3.29 6.88 -6.08
C GLU A 88 3.16 5.35 -5.98
N TRP A 89 1.92 4.88 -5.81
CA TRP A 89 1.50 3.51 -6.03
C TRP A 89 0.76 3.43 -7.34
N LYS A 90 1.25 2.66 -8.30
CA LYS A 90 0.52 2.43 -9.55
C LYS A 90 -0.38 1.20 -9.44
N LYS A 91 -1.42 1.18 -10.27
CA LYS A 91 -2.34 0.04 -10.40
C LYS A 91 -1.59 -1.28 -10.53
N CYS A 92 -1.91 -2.24 -9.67
CA CYS A 92 -1.25 -3.54 -9.67
C CYS A 92 -1.55 -4.32 -10.96
N LYS A 93 -0.58 -5.14 -11.36
CA LYS A 93 -0.79 -6.18 -12.39
C LYS A 93 -1.03 -7.51 -11.70
N PHE A 94 -2.02 -8.25 -12.19
CA PHE A 94 -2.38 -9.57 -11.66
C PHE A 94 -2.02 -10.64 -12.67
N VAL A 95 -1.12 -11.55 -12.28
CA VAL A 95 -0.67 -12.65 -13.13
C VAL A 95 -1.12 -13.96 -12.50
N LEU A 96 -2.00 -14.68 -13.18
CA LEU A 96 -2.37 -16.03 -12.78
C LEU A 96 -1.19 -16.97 -13.03
N LYS A 97 -0.71 -17.64 -11.98
CA LYS A 97 0.36 -18.62 -12.05
C LYS A 97 -0.14 -19.99 -11.61
N GLU A 98 0.46 -21.02 -12.20
CA GLU A 98 0.21 -22.41 -11.85
C GLU A 98 1.47 -22.99 -11.19
N ASP A 99 1.32 -23.64 -10.04
CA ASP A 99 2.37 -24.47 -9.47
C ASP A 99 2.16 -25.93 -9.89
N PRO A 100 2.96 -26.46 -10.84
CA PRO A 100 2.83 -27.83 -11.31
C PRO A 100 3.23 -28.87 -10.24
N LYS A 101 3.86 -28.46 -9.15
CA LYS A 101 4.31 -29.36 -8.06
C LYS A 101 3.22 -29.58 -7.00
N THR A 102 2.14 -28.81 -7.02
CA THR A 102 1.07 -28.93 -6.03
C THR A 102 0.19 -30.14 -6.32
N VAL A 103 0.10 -31.03 -5.33
CA VAL A 103 -0.68 -32.29 -5.41
C VAL A 103 -2.18 -32.00 -5.37
N ASP A 104 -2.62 -30.99 -4.61
CA ASP A 104 -4.02 -30.58 -4.54
C ASP A 104 -4.38 -29.66 -5.74
N PRO A 105 -5.27 -30.10 -6.65
CA PRO A 105 -5.65 -29.30 -7.81
C PRO A 105 -6.37 -27.99 -7.46
N SER A 106 -6.95 -27.86 -6.27
CA SER A 106 -7.60 -26.62 -5.83
C SER A 106 -6.59 -25.52 -5.44
N GLN A 107 -5.37 -25.89 -5.06
CA GLN A 107 -4.28 -24.96 -4.70
C GLN A 107 -3.23 -24.79 -5.81
N ARG A 108 -3.48 -25.36 -7.00
CA ARG A 108 -2.56 -25.21 -8.14
C ARG A 108 -2.49 -23.81 -8.68
N LEU A 109 -3.55 -23.01 -8.50
CA LEU A 109 -3.68 -21.68 -9.08
C LEU A 109 -3.53 -20.61 -8.00
N TYR A 110 -2.58 -19.70 -8.21
CA TYR A 110 -2.38 -18.53 -7.37
C TYR A 110 -2.23 -17.28 -8.23
N MET A 111 -2.53 -16.13 -7.63
CA MET A 111 -2.38 -14.82 -8.25
C MET A 111 -1.07 -14.21 -7.76
N GLU A 112 -0.16 -13.91 -8.68
CA GLU A 112 0.95 -13.00 -8.41
C GLU A 112 0.47 -11.57 -8.61
N ILE A 113 0.53 -10.78 -7.55
CA ILE A 113 0.23 -9.35 -7.54
C ILE A 113 1.56 -8.63 -7.72
N LYS A 114 1.69 -7.82 -8.77
CA LYS A 114 2.85 -6.98 -9.02
C LYS A 114 2.48 -5.51 -8.80
N ALA A 115 3.11 -4.88 -7.82
CA ALA A 115 2.98 -3.46 -7.53
C ALA A 115 4.17 -2.70 -8.14
N ASP A 116 3.90 -1.62 -8.87
CA ASP A 116 4.94 -0.66 -9.28
C ASP A 116 4.80 0.55 -8.37
N VAL A 117 5.77 0.69 -7.46
CA VAL A 117 5.82 1.76 -6.46
C VAL A 117 7.00 2.66 -6.72
N TRP A 118 6.86 3.94 -6.42
CA TRP A 118 7.94 4.90 -6.47
C TRP A 118 7.89 5.76 -5.22
N THR A 119 9.04 6.03 -4.62
CA THR A 119 9.18 6.98 -3.52
C THR A 119 10.41 7.85 -3.76
N ILE A 120 10.39 9.09 -3.27
CA ILE A 120 11.57 9.97 -3.30
C ILE A 120 12.71 9.46 -2.40
N PHE A 121 12.40 8.56 -1.46
CA PHE A 121 13.38 7.99 -0.52
C PHE A 121 14.22 6.86 -1.15
N ASP A 122 13.82 6.33 -2.30
CA ASP A 122 14.51 5.24 -2.99
C ASP A 122 15.84 5.66 -3.65
N GLU A 123 16.13 6.97 -3.76
CA GLU A 123 17.36 7.50 -4.39
C GLU A 123 18.64 7.37 -3.53
N GLY A 124 18.56 6.75 -2.35
CA GLY A 124 19.69 6.61 -1.41
C GLY A 124 20.46 5.28 -1.43
N ASN A 125 20.02 4.25 -2.18
CA ASN A 125 20.61 2.90 -2.13
C ASN A 125 21.23 2.42 -3.46
N ALA A 126 21.71 3.35 -4.28
CA ALA A 126 22.44 3.02 -5.50
C ALA A 126 23.81 3.74 -5.49
N ASP A 127 24.64 3.45 -4.48
CA ASP A 127 26.12 3.47 -4.51
C ASP A 127 26.68 3.36 -3.07
N GLU A 128 26.73 2.15 -2.50
CA GLU A 128 27.71 1.75 -1.46
C GLU A 128 28.15 0.28 -1.66
#